data_AF-A0A9N9LY55-F1
#
_entry.id   AF-A0A9N9LY55-F1
#
_cell.length_a   1.000
_cell.length_b   1.000
_cell.length_c   1.000
_cell.angle_alpha   90.00
_cell.angle_beta   90.00
_cell.angle_gamma   90.00
#
_symmetry.space_group_name_H-M   'P 1'
#
loop_
_entity.id
_entity.type
_entity.pdbx_description
1 polymer ?
#
loop_
_entity_poly.entity_id
_entity_poly.type
_entity_poly.pdbx_seq_one_letter_code
_entity_poly.pdbx_strand_id
1 'polypeptide(L)'
;MSFPFLRPSALPRPSTILQFLRHSTSLISRKPYQVLLSPSNQLPVYQHTKRGGNKLETKIKNIMGDIQQLRADLRKLLAVEDEKEVQIKAVVEGQIIVKGHKRVEINQFFEKNNIGIKQKPDTI
;
A
#
# COMPACT_ATOMS: atom_id res chain seq x y z
N MET A 1 16.66 59.84 -3.10
CA MET A 1 16.26 58.57 -3.75
C MET A 1 16.81 57.43 -2.90
N SER A 2 15.95 56.63 -2.28
CA SER A 2 16.33 55.56 -1.35
C SER A 2 16.27 54.22 -2.08
N PHE A 3 17.39 53.52 -2.19
CA PHE A 3 17.43 52.17 -2.76
C PHE A 3 17.05 51.16 -1.67
N PRO A 4 16.08 50.26 -1.90
CA PRO A 4 15.82 49.19 -0.96
C PRO A 4 17.01 48.23 -1.01
N PHE A 5 17.82 48.22 0.05
CA PHE A 5 18.83 47.18 0.26
C PHE A 5 18.13 45.83 0.30
N LEU A 6 18.30 45.02 -0.75
CA LEU A 6 17.93 43.60 -0.72
C LEU A 6 18.80 42.94 0.35
N ARG A 7 18.18 42.56 1.47
CA ARG A 7 18.85 41.76 2.49
C ARG A 7 19.20 40.41 1.86
N PRO A 8 20.47 39.97 1.89
CA PRO A 8 20.80 38.62 1.46
C PRO A 8 20.06 37.65 2.38
N SER A 9 19.34 36.69 1.81
CA SER A 9 18.66 35.64 2.56
C SER A 9 19.67 34.95 3.46
N ALA A 10 19.55 35.16 4.77
CA ALA A 10 20.42 34.51 5.75
C ALA A 10 20.28 32.99 5.63
N LEU A 11 21.40 32.28 5.79
CA LEU A 11 21.39 30.82 5.80
C LEU A 11 20.46 30.32 6.92
N PRO A 12 19.60 29.33 6.64
CA PRO A 12 18.69 28.80 7.65
C PRO A 12 19.49 28.21 8.83
N ARG A 13 18.95 28.35 10.04
CA ARG A 13 19.57 27.76 11.24
C ARG A 13 19.72 26.24 11.04
N PRO A 14 20.80 25.62 11.55
CA PRO A 14 20.99 24.17 11.43
C PRO A 14 19.81 23.38 12.03
N SER A 15 19.17 23.91 13.08
CA SER A 15 17.95 23.33 13.64
C SER A 15 16.79 23.32 12.64
N THR A 16 16.65 24.37 11.84
CA THR A 16 15.65 24.46 10.77
C THR A 16 15.91 23.44 9.67
N ILE A 17 17.18 23.22 9.29
CA ILE A 17 17.56 22.18 8.31
C ILE A 17 17.18 20.78 8.83
N LEU A 18 17.44 20.48 10.10
CA LEU A 18 17.06 19.21 10.72
C LEU A 18 15.53 19.04 10.84
N GLN A 19 14.80 20.12 11.14
CA GLN A 19 13.33 20.13 11.16
C GLN A 19 12.73 19.80 9.79
N PHE A 20 13.33 20.28 8.70
CA PHE A 20 12.88 19.97 7.34
C PHE A 20 13.22 18.53 6.93
N LEU A 21 14.43 18.04 7.24
CA LEU A 21 14.87 16.68 6.91
C LEU A 21 14.11 15.57 7.69
N ARG A 22 13.56 15.88 8.87
CA ARG A 22 12.67 14.98 9.63
C ARG A 22 11.49 14.47 8.81
N HIS A 23 10.98 15.29 7.88
CA HIS A 23 9.79 14.96 7.10
C HIS A 23 10.10 14.18 5.81
N SER A 24 11.38 14.06 5.43
CA SER A 24 11.82 13.32 4.25
C SER A 24 12.50 11.99 4.65
N THR A 25 11.74 11.06 5.22
CA THR A 25 12.25 9.71 5.49
C THR A 25 11.37 8.63 4.82
N SER A 26 11.50 8.51 3.50
CA SER A 26 11.23 7.24 2.81
C SER A 26 12.36 6.90 1.83
N LEU A 27 13.56 6.69 2.36
CA LEU A 27 14.70 6.17 1.57
C LEU A 27 14.62 4.66 1.35
N ILE A 28 13.66 4.00 2.00
CA ILE A 28 13.21 2.66 1.62
C ILE A 28 12.19 2.89 0.51
N SER A 29 12.40 2.31 -0.67
CA SER A 29 11.45 2.27 -1.79
C SER A 29 10.16 1.59 -1.34
N ARG A 30 9.35 2.30 -0.57
CA ARG A 30 8.04 1.86 -0.13
C ARG A 30 7.14 2.01 -1.34
N LYS A 31 6.50 0.92 -1.73
CA LYS A 31 5.43 0.99 -2.73
C LYS A 31 4.39 2.01 -2.27
N PRO A 32 3.68 2.70 -3.18
CA PRO A 32 2.70 3.72 -2.82
C PRO A 32 1.41 3.14 -2.23
N TYR A 33 1.41 1.84 -1.92
CA TYR A 33 0.33 1.13 -1.27
C TYR A 33 0.89 0.27 -0.13
N GLN A 34 0.05 0.07 0.88
CA GLN A 34 0.37 -0.68 2.08
C GLN A 34 -0.82 -1.56 2.47
N VAL A 35 -0.56 -2.62 3.21
CA VAL A 35 -1.62 -3.53 3.70
C VAL A 35 -1.56 -3.56 5.21
N LEU A 36 -2.66 -3.17 5.87
CA LEU A 36 -2.76 -3.29 7.32
C LEU A 36 -3.02 -4.75 7.70
N LEU A 37 -2.17 -5.26 8.58
CA LEU A 37 -2.37 -6.58 9.17
C LEU A 37 -3.68 -6.64 9.94
N SER A 38 -4.25 -7.82 10.09
CA SER A 38 -5.38 -8.03 11.00
C SER A 38 -4.98 -7.69 12.45
N PRO A 39 -5.95 -7.53 13.36
CA PRO A 39 -5.66 -7.41 14.80
C PRO A 39 -4.82 -8.58 15.34
N SER A 40 -4.94 -9.76 14.73
CA SER A 40 -4.10 -10.94 15.00
C SER A 40 -2.70 -10.90 14.39
N ASN A 41 -2.27 -9.76 13.82
CA ASN A 41 -1.00 -9.58 13.11
C ASN A 41 -0.78 -10.50 11.91
N GLN A 42 -1.85 -10.84 11.18
CA GLN A 42 -1.78 -11.70 9.99
C GLN A 42 -2.10 -10.91 8.71
N LEU A 43 -1.56 -11.35 7.57
CA LEU A 43 -1.88 -10.76 6.28
C LEU A 43 -3.37 -10.99 5.95
N PRO A 44 -4.11 -9.94 5.57
CA PRO A 44 -5.56 -10.01 5.32
C PRO A 44 -5.88 -10.58 3.92
N VAL A 45 -5.32 -11.75 3.60
CA VAL A 45 -5.49 -12.47 2.33
C VAL A 45 -6.29 -13.76 2.59
N TYR A 46 -7.49 -13.81 2.03
CA TYR A 46 -8.48 -14.86 2.31
C TYR A 46 -8.91 -15.56 1.04
N GLN A 47 -8.98 -16.88 1.06
CA GLN A 47 -9.64 -17.65 0.02
C GLN A 47 -11.15 -17.56 0.21
N HIS A 48 -11.89 -17.45 -0.89
CA HIS A 48 -13.34 -17.39 -0.87
C HIS A 48 -13.90 -18.18 -2.03
N THR A 49 -14.98 -18.90 -1.79
CA THR A 49 -15.70 -19.65 -2.81
C THR A 49 -17.10 -19.08 -2.97
N LYS A 50 -17.61 -19.10 -4.19
CA LYS A 50 -18.96 -18.68 -4.56
C LYS A 50 -19.57 -19.73 -5.49
N ARG A 51 -20.89 -19.63 -5.71
CA ARG A 51 -21.65 -20.52 -6.61
C ARG A 51 -21.41 -22.00 -6.27
N GLY A 52 -21.57 -22.35 -4.99
CA GLY A 52 -21.42 -23.73 -4.52
C GLY A 52 -20.02 -24.33 -4.71
N GLY A 53 -18.96 -23.50 -4.75
CA GLY A 53 -17.58 -23.98 -4.91
C GLY A 53 -17.04 -23.90 -6.34
N ASN A 54 -17.87 -23.62 -7.34
CA ASN A 54 -17.40 -23.49 -8.72
C ASN A 54 -16.57 -22.22 -8.93
N LYS A 55 -16.96 -21.10 -8.30
CA LYS A 55 -16.24 -19.84 -8.46
C LYS A 55 -15.28 -19.65 -7.28
N LEU A 56 -13.99 -19.88 -7.54
CA LEU A 56 -12.91 -19.65 -6.58
C LEU A 56 -12.37 -18.24 -6.73
N GLU A 57 -12.19 -17.55 -5.61
CA GLU A 57 -11.67 -16.18 -5.52
C GLU A 57 -10.69 -16.07 -4.33
N THR A 58 -9.78 -15.12 -4.40
CA THR A 58 -8.93 -14.69 -3.28
C THR A 58 -9.20 -13.22 -3.01
N LYS A 59 -9.59 -12.90 -1.78
CA LYS A 59 -9.91 -11.54 -1.34
C LYS A 59 -8.74 -10.98 -0.54
N ILE A 60 -8.36 -9.75 -0.86
CA ILE A 60 -7.36 -8.97 -0.11
C ILE A 60 -8.11 -7.79 0.52
N LYS A 61 -7.94 -7.59 1.83
CA LYS A 61 -8.58 -6.48 2.59
C LYS A 61 -7.53 -5.52 3.15
N ASN A 62 -8.02 -4.42 3.72
CA ASN A 62 -7.25 -3.44 4.47
C ASN A 62 -6.08 -2.83 3.68
N ILE A 63 -6.30 -2.62 2.37
CA ILE A 63 -5.33 -1.95 1.51
C ILE A 63 -5.45 -0.44 1.74
N MET A 64 -4.32 0.22 1.93
CA MET A 64 -4.18 1.67 2.02
C MET A 64 -3.31 2.20 0.88
N GLY A 65 -3.55 3.43 0.44
CA GLY A 65 -2.79 4.07 -0.64
C GLY A 65 -3.29 3.68 -2.03
N ASP A 66 -2.37 3.64 -3.01
CA ASP A 66 -2.73 3.46 -4.43
C ASP A 66 -3.05 2.00 -4.81
N ILE A 67 -4.36 1.70 -4.85
CA ILE A 67 -4.90 0.38 -5.17
C ILE A 67 -4.58 -0.01 -6.63
N GLN A 68 -4.46 0.94 -7.55
CA GLN A 68 -4.24 0.64 -8.97
C GLN A 68 -2.83 0.09 -9.21
N GLN A 69 -1.84 0.63 -8.52
CA GLN A 69 -0.48 0.10 -8.58
C GLN A 69 -0.38 -1.31 -7.99
N LEU A 70 -1.08 -1.57 -6.87
CA LEU A 70 -1.16 -2.92 -6.31
C LEU A 70 -1.79 -3.89 -7.33
N ARG A 71 -2.84 -3.48 -8.03
CA ARG A 71 -3.45 -4.28 -9.10
C ARG A 71 -2.45 -4.57 -10.23
N ALA A 72 -1.72 -3.55 -10.69
CA ALA A 72 -0.71 -3.71 -11.75
C ALA A 72 0.42 -4.68 -11.34
N ASP A 73 0.90 -4.56 -10.10
CA ASP A 73 1.95 -5.43 -9.57
C ASP A 73 1.49 -6.87 -9.35
N LEU A 74 0.25 -7.07 -8.89
CA LEU A 74 -0.35 -8.40 -8.78
C LEU A 74 -0.55 -9.05 -10.17
N ARG A 75 -0.90 -8.27 -11.20
CA ARG A 75 -0.98 -8.78 -12.58
C ARG A 75 0.37 -9.25 -13.08
N LYS A 76 1.43 -8.45 -12.86
CA LYS A 76 2.81 -8.80 -13.22
C LYS A 76 3.27 -10.07 -12.51
N LEU A 77 2.98 -10.18 -11.22
CA LEU A 77 3.38 -11.35 -10.42
C LEU A 77 2.70 -12.64 -10.89
N LEU A 78 1.41 -12.56 -11.19
CA LEU A 78 0.60 -13.71 -11.59
C LEU A 78 0.73 -14.03 -13.08
N ALA A 79 1.50 -13.25 -13.84
CA ALA A 79 1.60 -13.30 -15.30
C ALA A 79 0.22 -13.30 -15.99
N VAL A 80 -0.71 -12.49 -15.48
CA VAL A 80 -2.07 -12.42 -16.01
C VAL A 80 -2.23 -11.21 -16.93
N GLU A 81 -2.55 -11.49 -18.18
CA GLU A 81 -2.83 -10.47 -19.19
C GLU A 81 -4.22 -9.84 -19.01
N ASP A 82 -5.19 -10.61 -18.51
CA ASP A 82 -6.57 -10.15 -18.37
C ASP A 82 -6.79 -9.19 -17.20
N GLU A 83 -7.24 -7.97 -17.54
CA GLU A 83 -7.78 -6.95 -16.64
C GLU A 83 -8.82 -7.50 -15.65
N LYS A 84 -9.64 -8.45 -16.12
CA LYS A 84 -10.83 -8.96 -15.44
C LYS A 84 -10.50 -9.94 -14.32
N GLU A 85 -9.27 -10.45 -14.26
CA GLU A 85 -8.88 -11.45 -13.27
C GLU A 85 -8.59 -10.82 -11.90
N VAL A 86 -8.07 -9.60 -11.89
CA VAL A 86 -7.84 -8.79 -10.68
C VAL A 86 -8.84 -7.63 -10.68
N GLN A 87 -9.91 -7.80 -9.92
CA GLN A 87 -11.02 -6.86 -9.83
C GLN A 87 -10.91 -6.03 -8.56
N ILE A 88 -11.03 -4.71 -8.70
CA ILE A 88 -11.16 -3.79 -7.57
C ILE A 88 -12.64 -3.69 -7.22
N LYS A 89 -12.98 -3.83 -5.95
CA LYS A 89 -14.35 -3.55 -5.50
C LYS A 89 -14.50 -2.05 -5.29
N ALA A 90 -15.16 -1.37 -6.23
CA ALA A 90 -15.44 0.06 -6.09
C ALA A 90 -16.30 0.39 -4.87
N VAL A 91 -17.21 -0.52 -4.47
CA VAL A 91 -18.15 -0.29 -3.36
C VAL A 91 -17.48 -0.32 -1.99
N VAL A 92 -16.36 -1.04 -1.83
CA VAL A 92 -15.67 -1.17 -0.54
C VAL A 92 -14.23 -0.75 -0.70
N GLU A 93 -13.89 0.37 -0.07
CA GLU A 93 -12.55 0.95 -0.12
C GLU A 93 -11.50 -0.07 0.38
N GLY A 94 -10.35 -0.12 -0.29
CA GLY A 94 -9.23 -0.97 0.12
C GLY A 94 -9.45 -2.48 -0.02
N GLN A 95 -10.31 -2.94 -0.95
CA GLN A 95 -10.52 -4.36 -1.25
C GLN A 95 -10.24 -4.72 -2.71
N ILE A 96 -9.45 -5.78 -2.90
CA ILE A 96 -9.19 -6.41 -4.21
C ILE A 96 -9.66 -7.86 -4.19
N ILE A 97 -10.26 -8.30 -5.30
CA ILE A 97 -10.58 -9.70 -5.57
C ILE A 97 -9.72 -10.20 -6.72
N VAL A 98 -9.03 -11.31 -6.51
CA VAL A 98 -8.29 -12.04 -7.52
C VAL A 98 -9.06 -13.33 -7.83
N LYS A 99 -9.19 -13.71 -9.10
CA LYS A 99 -9.78 -15.00 -9.49
C LYS A 99 -8.87 -16.15 -9.05
N GLY A 100 -9.48 -17.27 -8.64
CA GLY A 100 -8.75 -18.47 -8.21
C GLY A 100 -8.22 -18.39 -6.78
N HIS A 101 -7.57 -19.47 -6.35
CA HIS A 101 -6.95 -19.59 -5.03
C HIS A 101 -5.44 -19.31 -5.13
N LYS A 102 -5.08 -18.03 -4.96
CA LYS A 102 -3.71 -17.53 -5.14
C LYS A 102 -3.12 -16.98 -3.83
N ARG A 103 -3.65 -17.42 -2.69
CA ARG A 103 -3.28 -16.93 -1.34
C ARG A 103 -1.79 -17.07 -1.07
N VAL A 104 -1.18 -18.19 -1.43
CA VAL A 104 0.23 -18.50 -1.14
C VAL A 104 1.16 -17.54 -1.88
N GLU A 105 0.96 -17.39 -3.19
CA GLU A 105 1.73 -16.49 -4.06
C GLU A 105 1.63 -15.02 -3.58
N ILE A 106 0.42 -14.58 -3.23
CA ILE A 106 0.17 -13.22 -2.75
C ILE A 106 0.82 -12.98 -1.38
N ASN A 107 0.78 -13.97 -0.48
CA ASN A 107 1.44 -13.85 0.83
C ASN A 107 2.96 -13.75 0.67
N GLN A 108 3.56 -14.63 -0.13
CA GLN A 108 5.00 -14.59 -0.43
C GLN A 108 5.41 -13.24 -1.04
N PHE A 109 4.59 -12.67 -1.91
CA PHE A 109 4.80 -11.34 -2.46
C PHE A 109 4.76 -10.25 -1.38
N PHE A 110 3.77 -10.28 -0.49
CA PHE A 110 3.64 -9.28 0.57
C PHE A 110 4.79 -9.34 1.58
N GLU A 111 5.25 -10.54 1.92
CA GLU A 111 6.40 -10.76 2.78
C GLU A 111 7.69 -10.29 2.11
N LYS A 112 7.94 -10.70 0.85
CA LYS A 112 9.14 -10.31 0.09
C LYS A 112 9.29 -8.79 -0.05
N ASN A 113 8.18 -8.08 -0.22
CA ASN A 113 8.18 -6.62 -0.38
C ASN A 113 7.98 -5.86 0.94
N ASN A 114 7.87 -6.55 2.08
CA ASN A 114 7.62 -5.94 3.40
C ASN A 114 6.44 -4.95 3.39
N ILE A 115 5.32 -5.33 2.76
CA ILE A 115 4.15 -4.44 2.56
C ILE A 115 3.26 -4.36 3.81
N GLY A 116 3.34 -5.35 4.70
CA GLY A 116 2.48 -5.48 5.88
C GLY A 116 2.82 -4.51 7.01
N ILE A 117 1.81 -3.78 7.52
CA ILE A 117 1.96 -2.86 8.64
C ILE A 117 1.01 -3.24 9.78
N LYS A 118 1.53 -3.27 11.01
CA LYS A 118 0.71 -3.53 12.21
C LYS A 118 -0.32 -2.41 12.39
N GLN A 119 -1.57 -2.78 12.64
CA GLN A 119 -2.58 -1.81 13.09
C GLN A 119 -2.11 -1.22 14.43
N LYS A 120 -2.26 0.10 14.60
CA LYS A 120 -2.09 0.69 15.92
C LYS A 120 -3.23 0.18 16.81
N PRO A 121 -2.97 -0.26 18.04
CA PRO A 121 -4.05 -0.61 18.94
C PRO A 121 -4.89 0.65 19.19
N ASP A 122 -6.20 0.54 18.97
CA ASP A 122 -7.12 1.60 19.33
C ASP A 122 -6.99 1.84 20.84
N THR A 123 -6.51 3.03 21.21
CA THR A 123 -6.41 3.44 22.61
C THR A 123 -7.81 3.86 23.04
N ILE A 124 -8.38 3.13 24.00
CA ILE A 124 -9.68 3.41 24.63
C ILE A 124 -9.60 4.74 25.39
#